data_AF-A0A830GX60-F1
#
_entry.id   AF-A0A830GX60-F1
#
_cell.length_a   1.000
_cell.length_b   1.000
_cell.length_c   1.000
_cell.angle_alpha   90.00
_cell.angle_beta   90.00
_cell.angle_gamma   90.00
#
_symmetry.space_group_name_H-M   'P 1'
#
loop_
_entity.id
_entity.type
_entity.pdbx_description
1 polymer ?
#
loop_
_entity_poly.entity_id
_entity_poly.type
_entity_poly.pdbx_seq_one_letter_code
_entity_poly.pdbx_strand_id
1 'polypeptide(L)'
;MINPNELRKMLKRMGVGNLNVEELSAAKVVIYLRNGSVLEVPNPNVAAIKMQGMVIYQVQASERDVKATSSPQQQAAPAQSSIIMGRPPTAPEPAVSEDDVRLIMDQTGATRDEAVKALRESGGDLAEAILKLQSKKQ
;
A
#
# COMPACT_ATOMS: atom_id res chain seq x y z
N MET A 1 -4.65 -28.23 -24.89
CA MET A 1 -3.94 -28.01 -23.62
C MET A 1 -2.84 -29.06 -23.51
N ILE A 2 -1.58 -28.64 -23.36
CA ILE A 2 -0.44 -29.56 -23.27
C ILE A 2 -0.40 -30.17 -21.86
N ASN A 3 -0.17 -31.48 -21.77
CA ASN A 3 -0.15 -32.23 -20.52
C ASN A 3 1.14 -31.92 -19.72
N PRO A 4 1.06 -31.45 -18.47
CA PRO A 4 2.20 -30.95 -17.68
C PRO A 4 3.36 -31.96 -17.50
N ASN A 5 3.08 -33.26 -17.54
CA ASN A 5 4.11 -34.30 -17.44
C ASN A 5 4.88 -34.52 -18.75
N GLU A 6 4.26 -34.26 -19.90
CA GLU A 6 4.94 -34.33 -21.20
C GLU A 6 5.84 -33.13 -21.41
N LEU A 7 5.40 -31.95 -20.98
CA LEU A 7 6.21 -30.74 -20.99
C LEU A 7 7.49 -30.91 -20.18
N ARG A 8 7.40 -31.48 -18.97
CA ARG A 8 8.57 -31.80 -18.13
C ARG A 8 9.54 -32.78 -18.82
N LYS A 9 9.03 -33.83 -19.47
CA LYS A 9 9.86 -34.82 -20.19
C LYS A 9 10.52 -34.22 -21.43
N MET A 10 9.85 -33.31 -22.12
CA MET A 10 10.38 -32.60 -23.29
C MET A 10 11.49 -31.61 -22.89
N LEU A 11 11.27 -30.82 -21.82
CA LEU A 11 12.23 -29.86 -21.28
C LEU A 11 13.51 -30.56 -20.78
N LYS A 12 13.38 -31.71 -20.12
CA LYS A 12 14.52 -32.52 -19.66
C LYS A 12 15.37 -33.08 -20.81
N ARG A 13 14.75 -33.41 -21.95
CA ARG A 13 15.42 -33.91 -23.17
C ARG A 13 16.16 -32.80 -23.93
N MET A 14 15.73 -31.55 -23.76
CA MET A 14 16.34 -30.36 -24.35
C MET A 14 17.49 -29.78 -23.48
N GLY A 15 17.96 -30.50 -22.46
CA GLY A 15 19.05 -30.04 -21.58
C GLY A 15 18.62 -29.04 -20.51
N VAL A 16 17.32 -28.72 -20.42
CA VAL A 16 16.72 -27.83 -19.39
C VAL A 16 16.42 -28.60 -18.11
N GLY A 17 17.29 -29.55 -17.74
CA GLY A 17 17.12 -30.46 -16.61
C GLY A 17 17.21 -29.79 -15.24
N ASN A 18 17.85 -28.62 -15.17
CA ASN A 18 18.01 -27.83 -13.94
C ASN A 18 17.12 -26.59 -14.00
N LEU A 19 15.83 -26.79 -14.24
CA LEU A 19 14.85 -25.74 -14.00
C LEU A 19 14.71 -25.59 -12.48
N ASN A 20 15.55 -24.75 -11.88
CA ASN A 20 15.36 -24.32 -10.49
C ASN A 20 14.12 -23.43 -10.49
N VAL A 21 12.97 -24.08 -10.26
CA VAL A 21 11.72 -23.42 -9.93
C VAL A 21 11.78 -23.15 -8.43
N GLU A 22 11.89 -21.87 -8.10
CA GLU A 22 11.94 -21.39 -6.72
C GLU A 22 10.65 -20.63 -6.47
N GLU A 23 9.80 -21.13 -5.58
CA GLU A 23 8.62 -20.38 -5.13
C GLU A 23 9.07 -19.25 -4.20
N LEU A 24 8.88 -18.02 -4.64
CA LEU A 24 9.12 -16.83 -3.84
C LEU A 24 7.82 -16.44 -3.16
N SER A 25 7.77 -16.63 -1.84
CA SER A 25 6.73 -16.05 -0.99
C SER A 25 6.99 -14.55 -0.86
N ALA A 26 6.43 -13.78 -1.79
CA ALA A 26 6.56 -12.32 -1.80
C ALA A 26 5.41 -11.69 -1.03
N ALA A 27 5.71 -10.79 -0.09
CA ALA A 27 4.68 -10.06 0.65
C ALA A 27 3.97 -9.00 -0.20
N LYS A 28 4.69 -8.39 -1.15
CA LYS A 28 4.19 -7.32 -2.02
C LYS A 28 5.00 -7.29 -3.33
N VAL A 29 4.32 -7.16 -4.47
CA VAL A 29 4.93 -6.89 -5.78
C VAL A 29 4.43 -5.54 -6.27
N VAL A 30 5.36 -4.72 -6.76
CA VAL A 30 5.05 -3.42 -7.36
C VAL A 30 5.55 -3.42 -8.80
N ILE A 31 4.64 -3.19 -9.74
CA ILE A 31 4.95 -3.15 -11.17
C ILE A 31 4.83 -1.70 -11.64
N TYR A 32 5.95 -1.12 -12.05
CA TYR A 32 5.99 0.21 -12.65
C TYR A 32 5.80 0.07 -14.15
N LEU A 33 4.66 0.53 -14.65
CA LEU A 33 4.42 0.59 -16.08
C LEU A 33 5.07 1.84 -16.67
N ARG A 34 5.45 1.73 -17.95
CA ARG A 34 6.10 2.82 -18.70
C ARG A 34 5.19 4.04 -18.91
N ASN A 35 3.89 3.88 -18.67
CA ASN A 35 2.87 4.93 -18.72
C ASN A 35 2.71 5.68 -17.38
N GLY A 36 3.54 5.38 -16.37
CA GLY A 36 3.46 5.98 -15.03
C GLY A 36 2.44 5.34 -14.10
N SER A 37 1.69 4.33 -14.55
CA SER A 37 0.81 3.55 -13.68
C SER A 37 1.63 2.62 -12.79
N VAL A 38 1.26 2.54 -11.53
CA VAL A 38 1.88 1.62 -10.57
C VAL A 38 0.85 0.58 -10.18
N LEU A 39 1.17 -0.70 -10.40
CA LEU A 39 0.36 -1.82 -9.95
C LEU A 39 0.93 -2.36 -8.65
N GLU A 40 0.20 -2.17 -7.55
CA GLU A 40 0.55 -2.78 -6.27
C GLU A 40 -0.26 -4.05 -6.06
N VAL A 41 0.44 -5.14 -5.79
CA VAL A 41 -0.14 -6.45 -5.57
C VAL A 41 0.29 -6.94 -4.19
N PRO A 42 -0.61 -6.96 -3.18
CA PRO A 42 -0.35 -7.54 -1.88
C PRO A 42 -0.53 -9.07 -1.92
N ASN A 43 0.35 -9.80 -1.23
CA ASN A 43 0.36 -11.27 -1.18
C ASN A 43 0.29 -12.01 -2.55
N PRO A 44 1.13 -11.65 -3.54
CA PRO A 44 1.19 -12.39 -4.79
C PRO A 44 1.88 -13.75 -4.61
N ASN A 45 1.45 -14.72 -5.42
CA ASN A 45 2.21 -15.96 -5.59
C ASN A 45 3.23 -15.74 -6.70
N VAL A 46 4.52 -15.77 -6.37
CA VAL A 46 5.61 -15.54 -7.32
C VAL A 46 6.43 -16.82 -7.45
N ALA A 47 6.65 -17.27 -8.68
CA ALA A 47 7.59 -18.34 -8.97
C ALA A 47 8.74 -17.80 -9.83
N ALA A 48 9.98 -18.01 -9.41
CA ALA A 48 11.16 -17.68 -10.19
C ALA A 48 11.69 -18.94 -10.88
N ILE A 49 11.86 -18.84 -12.19
CA ILE A 49 12.42 -19.90 -13.02
C ILE A 49 13.76 -19.41 -13.54
N LYS A 50 14.84 -19.99 -13.04
CA LYS A 50 16.23 -19.65 -13.45
C LYS A 50 16.68 -20.59 -14.57
N MET A 51 17.05 -20.04 -15.72
CA MET A 51 17.56 -20.77 -16.90
C MET A 51 18.83 -20.07 -17.39
N GLN A 52 20.00 -20.70 -17.33
CA GLN A 52 21.29 -20.24 -17.90
C GLN A 52 21.33 -18.76 -18.40
N GLY A 53 21.38 -17.80 -17.47
CA GLY A 53 21.50 -16.36 -17.75
C GLY A 53 20.19 -15.55 -17.81
N MET A 54 19.03 -16.21 -17.83
CA MET A 54 17.70 -15.61 -17.81
C MET A 54 16.92 -16.04 -16.56
N VAL A 55 16.24 -15.09 -15.93
CA VAL A 55 15.33 -15.36 -14.80
C VAL A 55 13.94 -14.91 -15.20
N ILE A 56 12.99 -15.85 -15.17
CA ILE A 56 11.59 -15.58 -15.46
C ILE A 56 10.85 -15.56 -14.13
N TYR A 57 10.18 -14.45 -13.82
CA TYR A 57 9.29 -14.35 -12.67
C TYR A 57 7.84 -14.51 -13.15
N GLN A 58 7.17 -15.55 -12.69
CA GLN A 58 5.74 -15.74 -12.88
C GLN A 58 5.00 -15.20 -11.66
N VAL A 59 4.20 -14.16 -11.84
CA VAL A 59 3.41 -13.54 -10.76
C VAL A 59 1.94 -13.89 -10.98
N GLN A 60 1.32 -14.57 -10.01
CA GLN A 60 -0.11 -14.84 -9.96
C GLN A 60 -0.73 -14.05 -8.82
N ALA A 61 -1.82 -13.34 -9.10
CA ALA A 61 -2.52 -12.55 -8.10
C ALA A 61 -4.00 -12.40 -8.43
N SER A 62 -4.79 -12.16 -7.39
CA SER A 62 -6.21 -11.84 -7.49
C SER A 62 -6.38 -10.39 -7.94
N GLU A 63 -7.11 -10.18 -9.03
CA GLU A 63 -7.41 -8.83 -9.55
C GLU A 63 -8.06 -7.91 -8.50
N ARG A 64 -8.81 -8.49 -7.55
CA ARG A 64 -9.46 -7.77 -6.44
C ARG A 64 -8.49 -7.09 -5.47
N ASP A 65 -7.24 -7.55 -5.43
CA ASP A 65 -6.20 -7.04 -4.53
C ASP A 65 -5.21 -6.11 -5.26
N VAL A 66 -5.27 -6.05 -6.60
CA VAL A 66 -4.38 -5.21 -7.42
C VAL A 66 -4.85 -3.76 -7.36
N LYS A 67 -4.14 -2.93 -6.58
CA LYS A 67 -4.35 -1.48 -6.56
C LYS A 67 -3.54 -0.85 -7.69
N ALA A 68 -4.20 -0.51 -8.79
CA ALA A 68 -3.60 0.33 -9.83
C ALA A 68 -3.66 1.80 -9.37
N THR A 69 -2.53 2.32 -8.89
CA THR A 69 -2.39 3.74 -8.56
C THR A 69 -2.05 4.51 -9.83
N SER A 70 -3.07 4.79 -10.64
CA SER A 70 -3.08 5.95 -11.54
C SER A 70 -3.88 7.02 -10.82
N SER A 71 -3.24 8.03 -10.25
CA SER A 71 -3.96 9.10 -9.53
C SER A 71 -4.36 10.24 -10.47
N PRO A 72 -5.45 10.99 -10.20
CA PRO A 72 -6.19 11.02 -8.92
C PRO A 72 -7.73 10.91 -9.04
N GLN A 73 -8.36 10.52 -7.92
CA GLN A 73 -9.80 10.56 -7.60
C GLN A 73 -10.70 9.44 -8.19
N GLN A 74 -10.96 8.40 -7.39
CA GLN A 74 -12.21 8.22 -6.62
C GLN A 74 -12.44 6.74 -6.24
N GLN A 75 -12.68 6.56 -4.93
CA GLN A 75 -13.64 5.62 -4.35
C GLN A 75 -13.41 4.11 -4.52
N ALA A 76 -12.87 3.48 -3.47
CA ALA A 76 -13.48 2.28 -2.85
C ALA A 76 -12.80 1.97 -1.50
N ALA A 77 -13.26 2.62 -0.44
CA ALA A 77 -13.59 1.87 0.78
C ALA A 77 -15.12 1.75 0.76
N PRO A 78 -15.67 0.56 1.01
CA PRO A 78 -15.79 0.17 2.40
C PRO A 78 -15.36 -1.27 2.66
N ALA A 79 -14.53 -1.41 3.70
CA ALA A 79 -14.44 -2.63 4.45
C ALA A 79 -15.76 -2.87 5.20
N GLN A 80 -16.35 -4.04 4.95
CA GLN A 80 -16.83 -4.97 5.98
C GLN A 80 -17.88 -4.44 6.97
N SER A 81 -19.14 -4.59 6.57
CA SER A 81 -20.26 -4.71 7.49
C SER A 81 -20.27 -6.11 8.13
N SER A 82 -19.84 -6.21 9.39
CA SER A 82 -20.40 -7.16 10.37
C SER A 82 -20.01 -6.77 11.81
N ILE A 83 -20.94 -6.05 12.44
CA ILE A 83 -21.41 -6.11 13.84
C ILE A 83 -20.38 -6.26 14.99
N ILE A 84 -20.38 -5.29 15.93
CA ILE A 84 -20.75 -5.43 17.37
C ILE A 84 -20.23 -4.21 18.18
N MET A 85 -21.17 -3.51 18.83
CA MET A 85 -21.05 -2.67 20.04
C MET A 85 -20.14 -1.42 20.03
N GLY A 86 -20.78 -0.25 19.96
CA GLY A 86 -20.57 0.82 20.96
C GLY A 86 -19.35 1.73 20.82
N ARG A 87 -19.38 2.68 19.88
CA ARG A 87 -18.89 4.07 20.04
C ARG A 87 -19.27 4.87 18.78
N PRO A 88 -19.75 6.12 18.89
CA PRO A 88 -19.92 6.95 17.70
C PRO A 88 -18.53 7.40 17.20
N PRO A 89 -18.09 7.09 15.97
CA PRO A 89 -17.01 7.84 15.36
C PRO A 89 -17.63 9.13 14.81
N THR A 90 -17.47 10.19 15.58
CA THR A 90 -17.74 11.57 15.19
C THR A 90 -17.05 11.89 13.86
N ALA A 91 -17.86 12.40 12.93
CA ALA A 91 -17.55 13.23 11.76
C ALA A 91 -16.10 13.20 11.21
N PRO A 92 -15.87 12.61 10.02
CA PRO A 92 -14.66 12.86 9.26
C PRO A 92 -14.76 14.22 8.56
N GLU A 93 -14.09 15.23 9.10
CA GLU A 93 -13.79 16.52 8.45
C GLU A 93 -12.39 16.98 8.91
N PRO A 94 -11.60 17.71 8.10
CA PRO A 94 -11.24 17.57 6.69
C PRO A 94 -9.75 17.15 6.56
N ALA A 95 -9.21 17.15 5.34
CA ALA A 95 -7.84 16.76 4.99
C ALA A 95 -6.74 17.61 5.67
N VAL A 96 -6.35 17.23 6.89
CA VAL A 96 -5.14 17.73 7.55
C VAL A 96 -4.14 16.58 7.62
N SER A 97 -2.89 16.83 7.28
CA SER A 97 -1.83 15.83 7.35
C SER A 97 -1.72 15.29 8.78
N GLU A 98 -1.94 13.99 8.95
CA GLU A 98 -1.91 13.37 10.28
C GLU A 98 -0.53 13.45 10.94
N ASP A 99 0.54 13.55 10.14
CA ASP A 99 1.90 13.82 10.62
C ASP A 99 2.02 15.18 11.30
N ASP A 100 1.51 16.26 10.68
CA ASP A 100 1.56 17.60 11.26
C ASP A 100 0.76 17.68 12.57
N VAL A 101 -0.40 17.03 12.62
CA VAL A 101 -1.23 16.92 13.83
C VAL A 101 -0.44 16.26 14.96
N ARG A 102 0.26 15.16 14.67
CA ARG A 102 1.10 14.47 15.67
C ARG A 102 2.25 15.36 16.16
N LEU A 103 2.92 16.07 15.26
CA LEU A 103 4.01 17.00 15.60
C LEU A 103 3.54 18.12 16.53
N ILE A 104 2.37 18.72 16.26
CA ILE A 104 1.80 19.74 17.14
C ILE A 104 1.45 19.17 18.50
N MET A 105 0.83 17.98 18.55
CA MET A 105 0.50 17.34 19.82
C MET A 105 1.74 17.08 20.67
N ASP A 106 2.84 16.65 20.05
CA ASP A 106 4.12 16.39 20.73
C ASP A 106 4.79 17.69 21.23
N GLN A 107 4.82 18.74 20.40
CA GLN A 107 5.49 20.00 20.72
C GLN A 107 4.69 20.92 21.66
N THR A 108 3.37 20.85 21.63
CA THR A 108 2.48 21.77 22.39
C THR A 108 1.71 21.06 23.51
N GLY A 109 1.68 19.72 23.50
CA GLY A 109 0.86 18.92 24.42
C GLY A 109 -0.64 19.19 24.27
N ALA A 110 -1.09 19.64 23.10
CA ALA A 110 -2.50 19.87 22.79
C ALA A 110 -3.22 18.56 22.46
N THR A 111 -4.54 18.53 22.61
CA THR A 111 -5.34 17.37 22.19
C THR A 111 -5.45 17.31 20.66
N ARG A 112 -5.77 16.12 20.12
CA ARG A 112 -5.91 15.93 18.66
C ARG A 112 -6.89 16.94 18.03
N ASP A 113 -7.98 17.23 18.72
CA ASP A 113 -9.00 18.18 18.28
C ASP A 113 -8.45 19.62 18.17
N GLU A 114 -7.70 20.06 19.19
CA GLU A 114 -7.08 21.39 19.21
C GLU A 114 -5.97 21.52 18.16
N ALA A 115 -5.16 20.48 17.98
CA ALA A 115 -4.12 20.43 16.96
C ALA A 115 -4.69 20.50 15.53
N VAL A 116 -5.76 19.73 15.27
CA VAL A 116 -6.50 19.76 13.99
C VAL A 116 -7.08 21.15 13.74
N LYS A 117 -7.68 21.76 14.76
CA LYS A 117 -8.24 23.11 14.64
C LYS A 117 -7.15 24.16 14.37
N ALA A 118 -6.03 24.10 15.08
CA ALA A 118 -4.92 25.03 14.89
C ALA A 118 -4.28 24.93 13.49
N LEU A 119 -4.11 23.72 12.97
CA LEU A 119 -3.66 23.51 11.58
C LEU A 119 -4.66 24.03 10.56
N ARG A 120 -5.96 23.78 10.78
CA ARG A 120 -7.02 24.26 9.89
C ARG A 120 -7.08 25.80 9.87
N GLU A 121 -6.93 26.43 11.03
CA GLU A 121 -6.88 27.89 11.19
C GLU A 121 -5.58 28.52 10.69
N SER A 122 -4.52 27.71 10.54
CA SER A 122 -3.21 28.14 10.00
C SER A 122 -3.02 27.68 8.56
N GLY A 123 -4.07 27.20 7.90
CA GLY A 123 -4.03 26.81 6.48
C GLY A 123 -3.08 25.66 6.17
N GLY A 124 -2.73 24.83 7.15
CA GLY A 124 -1.73 23.76 7.01
C GLY A 124 -0.29 24.18 7.32
N ASP A 125 -0.04 25.40 7.78
CA ASP A 125 1.28 25.79 8.26
C ASP A 125 1.54 25.27 9.68
N LEU A 126 2.46 24.32 9.79
CA LEU A 126 2.82 23.67 11.05
C LEU A 126 3.40 24.67 12.06
N ALA A 127 4.24 25.60 11.62
CA ALA A 127 4.93 26.54 12.50
C ALA A 127 3.95 27.57 13.09
N GLU A 128 3.06 28.13 12.27
CA GLU A 128 1.99 29.02 12.75
C GLU A 128 1.06 28.30 13.74
N ALA A 129 0.71 27.04 13.46
CA ALA A 129 -0.16 26.25 14.33
C ALA A 129 0.49 25.98 15.71
N ILE A 130 1.77 25.62 15.74
CA ILE A 130 2.54 25.44 16.98
C ILE A 130 2.60 26.75 17.76
N LEU A 131 2.95 27.86 17.11
CA LEU A 131 3.10 29.16 17.76
C LEU A 131 1.76 29.66 18.34
N LYS A 132 0.65 29.49 17.60
CA LYS A 132 -0.71 29.82 18.07
C LYS A 132 -1.09 29.02 19.30
N LEU A 133 -0.80 27.71 19.31
CA LEU A 133 -1.14 26.84 20.45
C LEU A 133 -0.27 27.10 21.67
N GLN A 134 1.03 27.37 21.49
CA GLN A 134 1.92 27.75 22.58
C GLN A 134 1.51 29.09 23.21
N SER A 135 1.06 30.05 22.41
CA SER A 135 0.61 31.36 22.90
C SER A 135 -0.73 31.31 23.64
N LYS A 136 -1.57 30.31 23.34
CA LYS A 136 -2.89 30.13 23.96
C LYS A 136 -2.83 29.36 25.29
N LYS A 137 -1.70 28.74 25.59
CA LYS A 137 -1.45 27.91 26.78
C LYS A 137 -0.58 28.60 27.84
N GLN A 138 -0.27 29.90 27.64
CA GLN A 138 0.30 30.79 28.65
C GLN A 138 -0.78 31.52 29.44
#